data_AF-A0A7T1I730-F1
#
_entry.id   AF-A0A7T1I730-F1
#
_cell.length_a   1.000
_cell.length_b   1.000
_cell.length_c   1.000
_cell.angle_alpha   90.00
_cell.angle_beta   90.00
_cell.angle_gamma   90.00
#
_symmetry.space_group_name_H-M   'P 1'
#
loop_
_entity.id
_entity.type
_entity.pdbx_description
1 polymer ?
#
loop_
_entity_poly.entity_id
_entity_poly.type
_entity_poly.pdbx_seq_one_letter_code
_entity_poly.pdbx_strand_id
1 'polypeptide(L)' 'MTSWLQRWNFIERARLERQLWEAFERGDNLEALIEGCGQAVAAGDASRAFQLEVWQTTLKRIRRIEAMMAGRERP' A
#
# COMPACT_ATOMS: atom_id res chain seq x y z
N MET A 1 -16.46 -8.55 -13.89
CA MET A 1 -17.03 -7.19 -13.96
C MET A 1 -15.90 -6.18 -13.94
N THR A 2 -16.05 -5.14 -14.74
CA THR A 2 -15.03 -4.27 -15.34
C THR A 2 -14.09 -3.60 -14.33
N SER A 3 -12.78 -3.87 -14.42
CA SER A 3 -11.67 -3.27 -13.65
C SER A 3 -11.76 -1.74 -13.46
N TRP A 4 -12.45 -1.05 -14.38
CA TRP A 4 -12.69 0.39 -14.33
C TRP A 4 -13.55 0.84 -13.13
N LEU A 5 -14.53 0.06 -12.68
CA LEU A 5 -15.42 0.45 -11.57
C LEU A 5 -14.72 0.36 -10.20
N GLN A 6 -13.80 -0.58 -10.00
CA GLN A 6 -13.02 -0.70 -8.76
C GLN A 6 -12.08 0.49 -8.55
N ARG A 7 -11.51 1.05 -9.63
CA ARG A 7 -10.61 2.22 -9.54
C ARG A 7 -11.29 3.48 -8.97
N TRP A 8 -12.63 3.56 -9.05
CA TRP A 8 -13.43 4.66 -8.49
C TRP A 8 -14.01 4.37 -7.11
N ASN A 9 -13.70 3.22 -6.51
CA ASN A 9 -14.12 2.93 -5.15
C ASN A 9 -13.19 3.63 -4.14
N PHE A 10 -13.48 4.91 -3.89
CA PHE A 10 -12.75 5.74 -2.93
C PHE A 10 -12.75 5.12 -1.51
N ILE A 11 -13.86 4.49 -1.12
CA ILE A 11 -13.98 3.81 0.19
C ILE A 11 -13.00 2.63 0.25
N GLU A 12 -12.98 1.78 -0.76
CA GLU A 12 -12.09 0.63 -0.81
C GLU A 12 -10.64 1.06 -0.89
N ARG A 13 -10.34 2.11 -1.67
CA ARG A 13 -9.00 2.72 -1.69
C ARG A 13 -8.60 3.18 -0.30
N ALA A 14 -9.42 4.00 0.37
CA ALA A 14 -9.13 4.51 1.70
C ALA A 14 -8.94 3.38 2.73
N ARG A 15 -9.74 2.31 2.62
CA ARG A 15 -9.59 1.10 3.44
C ARG A 15 -8.23 0.42 3.20
N LEU A 16 -7.82 0.25 1.94
CA LEU A 16 -6.54 -0.37 1.59
C LEU A 16 -5.34 0.50 1.98
N GLU A 17 -5.44 1.82 1.80
CA GLU A 17 -4.44 2.78 2.28
C GLU A 17 -4.30 2.68 3.81
N ARG A 18 -5.43 2.65 4.54
CA ARG A 18 -5.45 2.50 6.00
C ARG A 18 -4.80 1.21 6.47
N GLN A 19 -5.06 0.07 5.81
CA GLN A 19 -4.43 -1.20 6.16
C GLN A 19 -2.90 -1.14 6.13
N LEU A 20 -2.32 -0.48 5.12
CA LEU A 20 -0.86 -0.35 5.02
C LEU A 20 -0.30 0.62 6.07
N TRP A 21 -1.02 1.70 6.37
CA TRP A 21 -0.66 2.60 7.48
C TRP A 21 -0.69 1.90 8.83
N GLU A 22 -1.69 1.06 9.11
CA GLU A 22 -1.75 0.28 10.35
C GLU A 22 -0.63 -0.75 10.44
N ALA A 23 -0.26 -1.37 9.31
CA ALA A 23 0.92 -2.25 9.25
C ALA A 23 2.21 -1.48 9.56
N PHE A 24 2.34 -0.27 9.02
CA PHE A 24 3.46 0.61 9.32
C PHE A 24 3.52 0.99 10.81
N GLU A 25 2.39 1.39 11.40
CA GLU A 25 2.28 1.74 12.82
C GLU A 25 2.63 0.56 13.75
N ARG A 26 2.36 -0.68 13.33
CA ARG A 26 2.76 -1.90 14.05
C ARG A 26 4.24 -2.27 13.88
N GLY A 27 4.96 -1.63 12.97
CA GLY A 27 6.34 -1.99 12.62
C GLY A 27 6.43 -3.24 11.74
N ASP A 28 5.36 -3.60 11.02
CA ASP A 28 5.37 -4.72 10.09
C ASP A 28 6.31 -4.43 8.90
N ASN A 29 6.87 -5.48 8.30
CA ASN A 29 7.67 -5.37 7.08
C ASN A 29 6.75 -5.13 5.86
N LEU A 30 6.60 -3.87 5.46
CA LEU A 30 5.72 -3.47 4.36
C LEU A 30 6.14 -4.03 3.01
N GLU A 31 7.45 -4.13 2.76
CA GLU A 31 8.00 -4.69 1.52
C GLU A 31 7.59 -6.15 1.37
N ALA A 32 7.70 -6.96 2.43
CA ALA A 32 7.28 -8.35 2.42
C ALA A 32 5.76 -8.50 2.19
N LEU A 33 4.94 -7.64 2.80
CA LEU A 33 3.49 -7.63 2.59
C LEU A 33 3.12 -7.31 1.14
N ILE A 34 3.79 -6.32 0.55
CA ILE A 34 3.57 -5.91 -0.85
C ILE A 34 4.09 -6.98 -1.82
N GLU A 35 5.24 -7.59 -1.53
CA GLU A 35 5.78 -8.68 -2.33
C GLU A 35 4.82 -9.88 -2.33
N GLY A 36 4.34 -10.30 -1.16
CA GLY A 36 3.34 -11.38 -1.05
C GLY A 36 2.03 -11.03 -1.77
N CYS A 37 1.63 -9.76 -1.78
CA CYS A 37 0.51 -9.29 -2.59
C CYS A 37 0.80 -9.42 -4.09
N GLY A 38 2.00 -9.02 -4.53
CA GLY A 38 2.44 -9.14 -5.91
C GLY A 38 2.51 -10.59 -6.40
N GLN A 39 3.02 -11.50 -5.58
CA GLN A 39 3.08 -12.93 -5.88
C GLN A 39 1.67 -13.53 -6.04
N ALA A 40 0.71 -13.16 -5.19
CA ALA A 40 -0.67 -13.63 -5.33
C ALA A 40 -1.32 -13.13 -6.64
N VAL A 41 -1.09 -11.87 -7.01
CA VAL A 41 -1.55 -11.33 -8.30
C VAL A 41 -0.91 -12.07 -9.48
N ALA A 42 0.41 -12.32 -9.41
CA ALA A 42 1.13 -13.07 -10.45
C ALA A 42 0.66 -14.53 -10.56
N ALA A 43 0.22 -15.14 -9.44
CA ALA A 43 -0.37 -16.47 -9.41
C ALA A 43 -1.82 -16.52 -9.94
N GLY A 44 -2.39 -15.39 -10.35
CA GLY A 44 -3.71 -15.32 -10.98
C GLY A 44 -4.82 -14.73 -10.09
N ASP A 45 -4.52 -14.31 -8.86
CA ASP A 45 -5.49 -13.62 -8.02
C ASP A 45 -5.66 -12.15 -8.44
N ALA A 46 -6.41 -11.94 -9.51
CA ALA A 46 -6.69 -10.62 -10.05
C ALA A 46 -7.46 -9.70 -9.08
N SER A 47 -8.11 -10.24 -8.04
CA SER A 47 -8.85 -9.44 -7.05
C SER A 47 -7.91 -8.55 -6.21
N ARG A 48 -6.65 -8.97 -6.06
CA ARG A 48 -5.63 -8.25 -5.30
C ARG A 48 -4.86 -7.23 -6.13
N ALA A 49 -5.10 -7.14 -7.43
CA ALA A 49 -4.39 -6.21 -8.31
C ALA A 49 -4.60 -4.74 -7.86
N PHE A 50 -5.82 -4.39 -7.46
CA PHE A 50 -6.12 -3.04 -6.95
C PHE A 50 -5.45 -2.79 -5.59
N GLN A 51 -5.46 -3.78 -4.69
CA GLN A 51 -4.73 -3.72 -3.43
C GLN A 51 -3.24 -3.47 -3.65
N LEU A 52 -2.62 -4.19 -4.59
CA LEU A 52 -1.21 -4.02 -4.92
C LEU A 52 -0.91 -2.59 -5.40
N GLU A 53 -1.72 -2.04 -6.31
CA GLU A 53 -1.55 -0.66 -6.81
C GLU A 53 -1.64 0.39 -5.68
N VAL A 54 -2.65 0.25 -4.83
CA VAL A 54 -2.87 1.18 -3.70
C VAL A 54 -1.73 1.06 -2.69
N TRP A 55 -1.33 -0.15 -2.33
CA TRP A 55 -0.24 -0.39 -1.38
C TRP A 55 1.11 0.11 -1.90
N GLN A 56 1.45 -0.14 -3.17
CA GLN A 56 2.68 0.40 -3.77
C GLN A 56 2.72 1.94 -3.75
N THR A 57 1.58 2.60 -4.01
CA THR A 57 1.49 4.06 -3.94
C THR A 57 1.62 4.57 -2.52
N THR A 58 1.01 3.86 -1.56
CA THR A 58 1.02 4.23 -0.14
C THR A 58 2.40 4.04 0.47
N LEU A 59 3.11 2.96 0.12
CA LEU A 59 4.49 2.71 0.54
C LEU A 59 5.40 3.89 0.17
N LYS A 60 5.31 4.41 -1.06
CA LYS A 60 6.09 5.58 -1.49
C LYS A 60 5.83 6.80 -0.59
N ARG A 61 4.59 7.00 -0.13
CA ARG A 61 4.23 8.09 0.78
C ARG A 61 4.81 7.87 2.18
N ILE A 62 4.71 6.63 2.71
CA ILE A 62 5.29 6.25 4.00
C ILE A 62 6.81 6.49 3.98
N ARG A 63 7.53 5.94 3.00
CA ARG A 63 8.99 6.09 2.88
C ARG A 63 9.41 7.57 2.75
N ARG A 64 8.63 8.38 2.04
CA ARG A 64 8.86 9.83 1.97
C ARG A 64 8.72 10.50 3.34
N ILE A 65 7.72 10.13 4.13
CA ILE A 65 7.50 10.69 5.47
C ILE A 65 8.63 10.25 6.41
N GLU A 66 9.03 8.99 6.39
CA GLU A 66 10.18 8.50 7.18
C GLU A 66 11.46 9.26 6.82
N ALA A 67 11.76 9.44 5.53
CA ALA A 67 12.93 10.20 5.09
C ALA A 67 12.86 11.67 5.55
N MET A 68 11.68 12.29 5.48
CA MET A 68 11.47 13.65 6.00
C MET A 68 11.69 13.71 7.51
N MET A 69 11.26 12.71 8.27
CA MET A 69 11.45 12.66 9.73
C MET A 69 12.92 12.41 10.10
N ALA A 70 13.62 11.56 9.35
CA ALA A 70 15.05 11.29 9.53
C ALA A 70 15.91 12.52 9.19
N GLY A 71 15.56 13.26 8.12
CA GLY A 71 16.24 14.50 7.74
C GLY A 71 15.87 15.72 8.59
N ARG A 72 14.95 15.57 9.55
CA ARG A 72 14.52 16.63 10.49
C ARG A 72 15.19 16.45 11.84
N GLU A 73 16.48 16.11 11.85
CA GLU A 73 17.35 16.40 13.00
C GLU A 73 17.17 17.89 13.32
N ARG A 74 16.66 18.16 14.53
CA ARG A 74 16.39 19.49 15.07
C ARG A 74 17.59 20.43 14.84
N PRO A 75 17.40 21.69 14.43
CA PRO A 75 18.39 22.72 14.76
C PRO A 75 18.50 22.90 16.28
#